data_AF-A0A5Y4MIN2-F1
#
_entry.id   AF-A0A5Y4MIN2-F1
#
_cell.length_a   1.000
_cell.length_b   1.000
_cell.length_c   1.000
_cell.angle_alpha   90.00
_cell.angle_beta   90.00
_cell.angle_gamma   90.00
#
_symmetry.space_group_name_H-M   'P 1'
#
loop_
_entity.id
_entity.type
_entity.pdbx_description
1 polymer ?
#
loop_
_entity_poly.entity_id
_entity_poly.type
_entity_poly.pdbx_seq_one_letter_code
_entity_poly.pdbx_strand_id
1 'polypeptide(L)'
;MTKEIVTFKGFNKDLKCRGFQFAIGETFHHDGKVEACGSGFHACECPFDVFSYYPPAESRYAETISFGITDSEEGGDTKIASSSITIKDELTLPQFIQRGIEWIWSKIDKSLEQQIISGNWSAATNTGNRSAAEVSGSQSVAASLGIEGKARASEGGAIVLCYRDEDGELIHIRASKVGENGIMPDTWYQLDEDGEFVECE
;
A
#
# COMPACT_ATOMS: atom_id res chain seq x y z
N MET A 1 22.67 -10.93 -20.09
CA MET A 1 22.55 -9.69 -19.28
C MET A 1 22.13 -10.11 -17.88
N THR A 2 22.78 -9.59 -16.84
CA THR A 2 22.33 -9.77 -15.46
C THR A 2 21.01 -9.05 -15.24
N LYS A 3 20.09 -9.65 -14.48
CA LYS A 3 18.78 -9.06 -14.16
C LYS A 3 19.00 -7.76 -13.39
N GLU A 4 18.38 -6.68 -13.87
CA GLU A 4 18.31 -5.40 -13.16
C GLU A 4 16.97 -5.31 -12.43
N ILE A 5 17.00 -4.83 -11.18
CA ILE A 5 15.83 -4.71 -10.32
C ILE A 5 15.78 -3.27 -9.82
N VAL A 6 14.67 -2.58 -10.14
CA VAL A 6 14.39 -1.28 -9.52
C VAL A 6 14.12 -1.51 -8.04
N THR A 7 14.89 -0.80 -7.22
CA THR A 7 14.88 -0.92 -5.77
C THR A 7 14.95 0.46 -5.15
N PHE A 8 14.77 0.51 -3.84
CA PHE A 8 14.73 1.73 -3.04
C PHE A 8 15.59 1.55 -1.82
N LYS A 9 16.35 2.59 -1.47
CA LYS A 9 17.33 2.52 -0.40
C LYS A 9 17.26 3.74 0.51
N GLY A 10 17.31 3.46 1.81
CA GLY A 10 17.54 4.46 2.85
C GLY A 10 19.00 4.53 3.24
N PHE A 11 19.41 5.71 3.70
CA PHE A 11 20.72 6.01 4.25
C PHE A 11 20.59 6.92 5.47
N ASN A 12 21.65 7.01 6.27
CA ASN A 12 21.74 8.11 7.24
C ASN A 12 21.93 9.47 6.52
N LYS A 13 21.94 10.57 7.28
CA LYS A 13 22.09 11.95 6.75
C LYS A 13 23.36 12.16 5.90
N ASP A 14 24.38 11.34 6.11
CA ASP A 14 25.67 11.39 5.41
C ASP A 14 25.74 10.47 4.17
N LEU A 15 24.62 9.88 3.71
CA LEU A 15 24.58 8.86 2.64
C LEU A 15 25.43 7.61 2.96
N LYS A 16 25.45 7.18 4.22
CA LYS A 16 26.12 5.95 4.65
C LYS A 16 25.12 4.86 5.03
N CYS A 17 25.54 3.62 4.79
CA CYS A 17 24.88 2.41 5.29
C CYS A 17 25.95 1.46 5.83
N ARG A 18 25.86 1.10 7.12
CA ARG A 18 26.86 0.25 7.83
C ARG A 18 28.32 0.69 7.63
N GLY A 19 28.56 2.01 7.54
CA GLY A 19 29.90 2.59 7.37
C GLY A 19 30.39 2.73 5.92
N PHE A 20 29.72 2.09 4.95
CA PHE A 20 30.00 2.29 3.53
C PHE A 20 29.42 3.62 3.05
N GLN A 21 30.21 4.41 2.33
CA GLN A 21 29.83 5.70 1.77
C GLN A 21 29.26 5.53 0.36
N PHE A 22 28.07 6.08 0.12
CA PHE A 22 27.45 6.15 -1.20
C PHE A 22 27.46 7.57 -1.74
N ALA A 23 27.26 7.69 -3.06
CA ALA A 23 27.05 8.94 -3.77
C ALA A 23 25.89 8.76 -4.77
N ILE A 24 25.08 9.80 -4.93
CA ILE A 24 24.01 9.85 -5.93
C ILE A 24 24.63 9.90 -7.34
N GLY A 25 24.06 9.16 -8.28
CA GLY A 25 24.55 9.00 -9.65
C GLY A 25 25.63 7.93 -9.83
N GLU A 26 26.14 7.33 -8.74
CA GLU A 26 27.25 6.38 -8.80
C GLU A 26 26.80 4.92 -8.71
N THR A 27 27.65 4.04 -9.26
CA THR A 27 27.52 2.59 -9.21
C THR A 27 28.59 2.00 -8.30
N PHE A 28 28.18 1.10 -7.41
CA PHE A 28 29.04 0.44 -6.44
C PHE A 28 29.04 -1.06 -6.65
N HIS A 29 30.18 -1.68 -6.36
CA HIS A 29 30.38 -3.13 -6.45
C HIS A 29 30.87 -3.67 -5.08
N HIS A 30 30.29 -4.78 -4.67
CA HIS A 30 30.63 -5.49 -3.44
C HIS A 30 31.42 -6.73 -3.77
N ASP A 31 32.57 -6.89 -3.12
CA ASP A 31 33.41 -8.08 -3.23
C ASP A 31 33.01 -9.14 -2.19
N GLY A 32 32.90 -10.39 -2.64
CA GLY A 32 32.63 -11.54 -1.79
C GLY A 32 31.20 -12.06 -1.86
N LYS A 33 30.82 -12.86 -0.86
CA LYS A 33 29.49 -13.49 -0.81
C LYS A 33 28.41 -12.40 -0.66
N VAL A 34 27.31 -12.56 -1.40
CA VAL A 34 26.06 -11.80 -1.21
C VAL A 34 25.11 -12.68 -0.44
N GLU A 35 24.56 -12.18 0.66
CA GLU A 35 23.67 -12.92 1.55
C GLU A 35 22.70 -11.93 2.17
N ALA A 36 21.39 -12.19 2.03
CA ALA A 36 20.35 -11.36 2.60
C ALA A 36 20.60 -11.17 4.11
N CYS A 37 20.51 -9.93 4.58
CA CYS A 37 20.82 -9.50 5.95
C CYS A 37 22.31 -9.58 6.36
N GLY A 38 23.11 -10.44 5.73
CA GLY A 38 24.52 -10.68 6.00
C GLY A 38 25.47 -9.72 5.29
N SER A 39 25.47 -9.73 3.95
CA SER A 39 26.50 -9.06 3.13
C SER A 39 25.99 -8.65 1.74
N GLY A 40 26.66 -7.66 1.14
CA GLY A 40 26.22 -7.02 -0.09
C GLY A 40 25.48 -5.71 0.14
N PHE A 41 24.97 -5.13 -0.94
CA PHE A 41 24.20 -3.89 -0.89
C PHE A 41 22.72 -4.18 -0.69
N HIS A 42 22.20 -3.73 0.44
CA HIS A 42 20.80 -3.91 0.78
C HIS A 42 19.92 -2.78 0.24
N ALA A 43 18.81 -3.14 -0.39
CA ALA A 43 17.74 -2.26 -0.85
C ALA A 43 16.41 -3.03 -0.86
N CYS A 44 15.28 -2.35 -0.98
CA CYS A 44 13.94 -2.96 -1.01
C CYS A 44 13.28 -2.76 -2.37
N GLU A 45 12.52 -3.73 -2.87
CA GLU A 45 11.69 -3.49 -4.07
C GLU A 45 10.49 -2.58 -3.76
N CYS A 46 9.88 -2.73 -2.58
CA CYS A 46 8.84 -1.84 -2.07
C CYS A 46 9.48 -0.68 -1.30
N PRO A 47 9.23 0.59 -1.66
CA PRO A 47 9.71 1.75 -0.92
C PRO A 47 9.35 1.73 0.57
N PHE A 48 8.15 1.28 0.93
CA PHE A 48 7.67 1.38 2.32
C PHE A 48 8.39 0.43 3.28
N ASP A 49 8.93 -0.69 2.80
CA ASP A 49 9.74 -1.60 3.62
C ASP A 49 11.04 -0.93 4.09
N VAL A 50 11.53 0.08 3.35
CA VAL A 50 12.72 0.85 3.75
C VAL A 50 12.51 1.56 5.09
N PHE A 51 11.28 1.97 5.42
CA PHE A 51 10.99 2.66 6.68
C PHE A 51 11.19 1.80 7.93
N SER A 52 11.15 0.47 7.79
CA SER A 52 11.49 -0.48 8.87
C SER A 52 12.97 -0.42 9.25
N TYR A 53 13.83 0.09 8.37
CA TYR A 53 15.28 0.16 8.56
C TYR A 53 15.79 1.61 8.71
N TYR A 54 15.11 2.55 8.06
CA TYR A 54 15.50 3.96 7.98
C TYR A 54 14.29 4.87 8.23
N PRO A 55 14.15 5.42 9.46
CA PRO A 55 12.99 6.24 9.81
C PRO A 55 12.98 7.59 9.06
N PRO A 56 11.81 8.09 8.61
CA PRO A 56 11.67 9.31 7.78
C PRO A 56 12.32 10.58 8.29
N ALA A 57 12.33 10.79 9.61
CA ALA A 57 12.84 12.04 10.20
C ALA A 57 14.38 12.14 10.17
N GLU A 58 15.08 11.00 10.10
CA GLU A 58 16.53 10.92 10.31
C GLU A 58 17.29 10.35 9.10
N SER A 59 16.59 10.12 7.98
CA SER A 59 17.12 9.36 6.85
C SER A 59 16.99 10.10 5.52
N ARG A 60 17.84 9.71 4.57
CA ARG A 60 17.78 10.11 3.16
C ARG A 60 17.39 8.90 2.32
N TYR A 61 16.74 9.13 1.18
CA TYR A 61 16.16 8.08 0.36
C TYR A 61 16.55 8.22 -1.10
N ALA A 62 16.74 7.10 -1.79
CA ALA A 62 17.03 7.09 -3.22
C ALA A 62 16.29 5.96 -3.96
N GLU A 63 16.00 6.22 -5.24
CA GLU A 63 15.74 5.16 -6.21
C GLU A 63 17.08 4.53 -6.63
N THR A 64 17.11 3.20 -6.72
CA THR A 64 18.32 2.45 -7.04
C THR A 64 18.05 1.37 -8.08
N ILE A 65 19.10 0.95 -8.79
CA ILE A 65 19.08 -0.27 -9.61
C ILE A 65 20.02 -1.27 -8.95
N SER A 66 19.47 -2.39 -8.50
CA SER A 66 20.22 -3.51 -7.92
C SER A 66 20.42 -4.58 -8.99
N PHE A 67 21.63 -5.08 -9.13
CA PHE A 67 22.00 -6.03 -10.17
C PHE A 67 23.22 -6.88 -9.79
N GLY A 68 23.55 -7.85 -10.64
CA GLY A 68 24.60 -8.83 -10.39
C GLY A 68 24.07 -10.06 -9.65
N ILE A 69 24.80 -10.55 -8.66
CA ILE A 69 24.33 -11.62 -7.76
C ILE A 69 23.35 -10.99 -6.78
N THR A 70 22.19 -11.60 -6.59
CA THR A 70 21.17 -11.14 -5.66
C THR A 70 20.73 -12.27 -4.73
N ASP A 71 20.38 -11.91 -3.49
CA ASP A 71 19.81 -12.81 -2.49
C ASP A 71 18.67 -12.13 -1.73
N SER A 72 17.68 -12.91 -1.29
CA SER A 72 16.48 -12.44 -0.59
C SER A 72 16.02 -13.45 0.46
N GLU A 73 15.47 -12.97 1.57
CA GLU A 73 14.98 -13.84 2.65
C GLU A 73 13.60 -14.42 2.31
N GLU A 74 13.45 -15.74 2.41
CA GLU A 74 12.16 -16.40 2.18
C GLU A 74 11.17 -16.07 3.32
N GLY A 75 9.99 -15.57 2.96
CA GLY A 75 8.99 -15.10 3.93
C GLY A 75 9.33 -13.76 4.61
N GLY A 76 10.41 -13.10 4.19
CA GLY A 76 10.77 -11.75 4.62
C GLY A 76 9.98 -10.66 3.90
N ASP A 77 10.37 -9.41 4.15
CA ASP A 77 9.90 -8.25 3.38
C ASP A 77 10.57 -8.19 2.00
N THR A 78 10.34 -7.13 1.22
CA THR A 78 10.90 -7.01 -0.14
C THR A 78 12.39 -6.64 -0.18
N LYS A 79 13.10 -6.75 0.95
CA LYS A 79 14.53 -6.45 1.03
C LYS A 79 15.34 -7.52 0.31
N ILE A 80 16.26 -7.06 -0.53
CA ILE A 80 17.25 -7.88 -1.21
C ILE A 80 18.66 -7.41 -0.84
N ALA A 81 19.64 -8.30 -0.99
CA ALA A 81 21.05 -7.98 -1.07
C ALA A 81 21.55 -8.15 -2.51
N SER A 82 22.39 -7.25 -3.00
CA SER A 82 23.00 -7.36 -4.34
C SER A 82 24.52 -7.18 -4.31
N SER A 83 25.21 -7.75 -5.31
CA SER A 83 26.64 -7.52 -5.52
C SER A 83 26.92 -6.16 -6.16
N SER A 84 25.91 -5.53 -6.77
CA SER A 84 26.07 -4.22 -7.41
C SER A 84 24.81 -3.39 -7.29
N ILE A 85 25.00 -2.09 -7.09
CA ILE A 85 23.90 -1.14 -6.94
C ILE A 85 24.28 0.20 -7.57
N THR A 86 23.38 0.76 -8.35
CA THR A 86 23.46 2.15 -8.82
C THR A 86 22.50 2.99 -8.00
N ILE A 87 23.00 4.08 -7.40
CA ILE A 87 22.17 5.04 -6.69
C ILE A 87 21.75 6.10 -7.70
N LYS A 88 20.51 6.05 -8.21
CA LYS A 88 20.12 6.90 -9.34
C LYS A 88 19.92 8.35 -8.93
N ASP A 89 18.88 8.56 -8.13
CA ASP A 89 18.37 9.88 -7.77
C ASP A 89 17.97 9.87 -6.31
N GLU A 90 18.30 10.96 -5.61
CA GLU A 90 17.74 11.21 -4.29
C GLU A 90 16.28 11.64 -4.40
N LEU A 91 15.44 11.06 -3.56
CA LEU A 91 14.01 11.34 -3.51
C LEU A 91 13.68 12.11 -2.24
N THR A 92 12.90 13.17 -2.39
CA THR A 92 12.21 13.79 -1.24
C THR A 92 11.21 12.80 -0.63
N LEU A 93 10.87 12.97 0.65
CA LEU A 93 9.89 12.08 1.30
C LEU A 93 8.55 12.00 0.54
N PRO A 94 7.96 13.09 0.03
CA PRO A 94 6.76 13.01 -0.81
C PRO A 94 6.95 12.19 -2.09
N GLN A 95 8.08 12.37 -2.80
CA GLN A 95 8.39 11.57 -3.99
C GLN A 95 8.58 10.10 -3.65
N PHE A 96 9.23 9.80 -2.52
CA PHE A 96 9.44 8.43 -2.06
C PHE A 96 8.11 7.74 -1.70
N ILE A 97 7.20 8.45 -1.03
CA ILE A 97 5.85 7.99 -0.74
C ILE A 97 5.09 7.73 -2.05
N GLN A 98 5.20 8.64 -3.02
CA GLN A 98 4.58 8.48 -4.34
C GLN A 98 5.05 7.20 -5.04
N ARG A 99 6.35 6.87 -4.97
CA ARG A 99 6.86 5.59 -5.50
C ARG A 99 6.31 4.37 -4.77
N GLY A 100 6.06 4.47 -3.46
CA GLY A 100 5.42 3.40 -2.69
C GLY A 100 4.00 3.14 -3.17
N ILE A 101 3.24 4.21 -3.43
CA ILE A 101 1.90 4.13 -4.00
C ILE A 101 1.94 3.50 -5.40
N GLU A 102 2.84 3.94 -6.28
CA GLU A 102 3.03 3.37 -7.62
C GLU A 102 3.38 1.88 -7.59
N TRP A 103 4.25 1.47 -6.66
CA TRP A 103 4.59 0.06 -6.49
C TRP A 103 3.37 -0.77 -6.10
N ILE A 104 2.55 -0.31 -5.15
CA ILE A 104 1.31 -0.99 -4.76
C ILE A 104 0.38 -1.11 -5.97
N TRP A 105 0.19 -0.02 -6.73
CA TRP A 105 -0.63 -0.03 -7.95
C TRP A 105 -0.14 -1.01 -9.01
N SER A 106 1.17 -1.31 -9.05
CA SER A 106 1.75 -2.30 -9.97
C SER A 106 1.48 -3.75 -9.56
N LYS A 107 1.21 -4.00 -8.28
CA LYS A 107 0.89 -5.34 -7.73
C LYS A 107 -0.60 -5.66 -7.75
N ILE A 108 -1.45 -4.63 -7.86
CA ILE A 108 -2.89 -4.81 -8.00
C ILE A 108 -3.19 -5.42 -9.37
N ASP A 109 -3.83 -6.60 -9.35
CA ASP A 109 -4.42 -7.17 -10.55
C ASP A 109 -5.64 -6.34 -10.95
N LYS A 110 -5.45 -5.52 -11.99
CA LYS A 110 -6.47 -4.60 -12.52
C LYS A 110 -7.56 -5.30 -13.33
N SER A 111 -7.42 -6.62 -13.55
CA SER A 111 -8.42 -7.43 -14.25
C SER A 111 -9.43 -8.09 -13.31
N LEU A 112 -9.19 -8.07 -12.00
CA LEU A 112 -10.09 -8.65 -11.01
C LEU A 112 -11.19 -7.65 -10.65
N GLU A 113 -12.45 -8.04 -10.88
CA GLU A 113 -13.63 -7.29 -10.44
C GLU A 113 -13.82 -7.34 -8.90
N GLN A 114 -13.23 -8.31 -8.20
CA GLN A 114 -13.38 -8.49 -6.76
C GLN A 114 -12.07 -8.97 -6.12
N GLN A 115 -11.61 -8.29 -5.06
CA GLN A 115 -10.48 -8.70 -4.23
C GLN A 115 -10.96 -9.05 -2.81
N ILE A 116 -10.62 -10.26 -2.34
CA ILE A 116 -10.85 -10.70 -0.96
C ILE A 116 -9.57 -10.42 -0.17
N ILE A 117 -9.60 -9.43 0.73
CA ILE A 117 -8.48 -9.15 1.65
C ILE A 117 -8.71 -9.92 2.96
N SER A 118 -7.89 -10.93 3.22
CA SER A 118 -7.93 -11.75 4.45
C SER A 118 -6.70 -11.50 5.33
N GLY A 119 -6.75 -11.87 6.61
CA GLY A 119 -5.65 -11.68 7.58
C GLY A 119 -6.00 -10.73 8.73
N ASN A 120 -5.12 -10.68 9.75
CA ASN A 120 -5.24 -9.73 10.87
C ASN A 120 -4.74 -8.35 10.43
N TRP A 121 -5.43 -7.29 10.86
CA TRP A 121 -5.09 -5.89 10.53
C TRP A 121 -5.20 -5.52 9.05
N SER A 122 -6.04 -6.26 8.31
CA SER A 122 -6.32 -5.99 6.90
C SER A 122 -7.17 -4.74 6.70
N ALA A 123 -6.92 -4.01 5.61
CA ALA A 123 -7.71 -2.87 5.18
C ALA A 123 -8.08 -3.02 3.70
N ALA A 124 -9.33 -2.76 3.35
CA ALA A 124 -9.81 -2.72 1.98
C ALA A 124 -10.65 -1.46 1.78
N THR A 125 -10.30 -0.64 0.80
CA THR A 125 -11.04 0.58 0.45
C THR A 125 -11.44 0.50 -1.02
N ASN A 126 -12.74 0.44 -1.31
CA ASN A 126 -13.21 0.58 -2.69
C ASN A 126 -13.59 2.03 -2.97
N THR A 127 -13.20 2.51 -4.14
CA THR A 127 -13.53 3.84 -4.65
C THR A 127 -13.85 3.69 -6.14
N GLY A 128 -14.85 4.41 -6.63
CA GLY A 128 -15.32 4.31 -8.02
C GLY A 128 -16.81 3.98 -8.13
N ASN A 129 -17.38 4.13 -9.33
CA ASN A 129 -18.82 3.99 -9.56
C ASN A 129 -19.27 2.54 -9.38
N ARG A 130 -20.43 2.34 -8.74
CA ARG A 130 -21.05 1.03 -8.45
C ARG A 130 -20.17 0.10 -7.64
N SER A 131 -19.35 0.65 -6.76
CA SER A 131 -18.49 -0.12 -5.86
C SER A 131 -19.28 -0.82 -4.76
N ALA A 132 -18.78 -1.94 -4.26
CA ALA A 132 -19.38 -2.67 -3.15
C ALA A 132 -18.33 -2.97 -2.06
N ALA A 133 -18.61 -2.60 -0.80
CA ALA A 133 -17.77 -2.90 0.37
C ALA A 133 -18.43 -3.94 1.28
N GLU A 134 -17.68 -4.98 1.62
CA GLU A 134 -18.13 -5.99 2.58
C GLU A 134 -17.04 -6.25 3.62
N VAL A 135 -17.46 -6.35 4.87
CA VAL A 135 -16.62 -6.88 5.96
C VAL A 135 -17.39 -7.90 6.77
N SER A 136 -16.77 -9.06 7.04
CA SER A 136 -17.35 -10.14 7.84
C SER A 136 -16.80 -10.21 9.26
N GLY A 137 -15.76 -9.44 9.58
CA GLY A 137 -15.15 -9.38 10.90
C GLY A 137 -15.94 -8.51 11.90
N SER A 138 -16.00 -8.95 13.16
CA SER A 138 -16.58 -8.14 14.25
C SER A 138 -15.79 -6.83 14.43
N GLN A 139 -16.49 -5.74 14.78
CA GLN A 139 -15.92 -4.39 14.95
C GLN A 139 -15.24 -3.81 13.69
N SER A 140 -15.49 -4.40 12.53
CA SER A 140 -15.00 -3.89 11.25
C SER A 140 -15.96 -2.89 10.63
N VAL A 141 -15.46 -2.00 9.78
CA VAL A 141 -16.26 -0.98 9.08
C VAL A 141 -16.15 -1.18 7.57
N ALA A 142 -17.27 -1.40 6.90
CA ALA A 142 -17.37 -1.41 5.44
C ALA A 142 -17.67 0.00 4.93
N ALA A 143 -16.74 0.59 4.18
CA ALA A 143 -16.93 1.92 3.60
C ALA A 143 -16.93 1.86 2.07
N SER A 144 -18.01 2.33 1.43
CA SER A 144 -18.08 2.56 -0.02
C SER A 144 -18.42 4.01 -0.32
N LEU A 145 -17.49 4.73 -0.94
CA LEU A 145 -17.58 6.19 -1.10
C LEU A 145 -17.75 6.64 -2.56
N GLY A 146 -18.05 5.69 -3.45
CA GLY A 146 -18.28 5.90 -4.88
C GLY A 146 -19.73 6.23 -5.23
N ILE A 147 -19.98 6.64 -6.48
CA ILE A 147 -21.34 6.86 -7.03
C ILE A 147 -22.07 5.52 -7.02
N GLU A 148 -23.33 5.48 -6.57
CA GLU A 148 -24.13 4.24 -6.43
C GLU A 148 -23.40 3.16 -5.58
N GLY A 149 -22.52 3.55 -4.65
CA GLY A 149 -21.79 2.61 -3.81
C GLY A 149 -22.71 1.89 -2.83
N LYS A 150 -22.44 0.61 -2.56
CA LYS A 150 -23.16 -0.20 -1.57
C LYS A 150 -22.23 -0.81 -0.51
N ALA A 151 -22.76 -1.03 0.69
CA ALA A 151 -21.98 -1.59 1.81
C ALA A 151 -22.81 -2.61 2.61
N ARG A 152 -22.15 -3.67 3.08
CA ARG A 152 -22.67 -4.61 4.08
C ARG A 152 -21.64 -4.94 5.13
N ALA A 153 -22.08 -5.21 6.35
CA ALA A 153 -21.23 -5.65 7.44
C ALA A 153 -21.93 -6.71 8.29
N SER A 154 -21.15 -7.57 8.94
CA SER A 154 -21.65 -8.54 9.91
C SER A 154 -22.03 -7.89 11.25
N GLU A 155 -22.67 -8.66 12.13
CA GLU A 155 -23.06 -8.20 13.46
C GLU A 155 -21.86 -7.64 14.26
N GLY A 156 -22.07 -6.48 14.88
CA GLY A 156 -21.02 -5.75 15.60
C GLY A 156 -20.08 -4.94 14.71
N GLY A 157 -20.26 -4.97 13.39
CA GLY A 157 -19.60 -4.07 12.43
C GLY A 157 -20.34 -2.74 12.23
N ALA A 158 -19.90 -1.96 11.25
CA ALA A 158 -20.55 -0.72 10.80
C ALA A 158 -20.40 -0.53 9.29
N ILE A 159 -21.24 0.34 8.73
CA ILE A 159 -21.17 0.76 7.33
C ILE A 159 -20.98 2.29 7.22
N VAL A 160 -20.30 2.72 6.16
CA VAL A 160 -20.20 4.14 5.74
C VAL A 160 -20.48 4.23 4.25
N LEU A 161 -21.40 5.11 3.87
CA LEU A 161 -21.86 5.27 2.49
C LEU A 161 -21.94 6.75 2.11
N CYS A 162 -21.84 7.02 0.81
CA CYS A 162 -22.05 8.34 0.23
C CYS A 162 -23.17 8.31 -0.82
N TYR A 163 -23.94 9.39 -0.89
CA TYR A 163 -24.81 9.70 -2.04
C TYR A 163 -24.19 10.85 -2.84
N ARG A 164 -24.20 10.69 -4.17
CA ARG A 164 -23.72 11.68 -5.14
C ARG A 164 -24.80 11.91 -6.19
N ASP A 165 -24.90 13.15 -6.68
CA ASP A 165 -25.84 13.50 -7.75
C ASP A 165 -25.35 13.03 -9.15
N GLU A 166 -26.13 13.37 -10.19
CA GLU A 166 -25.83 12.97 -11.59
C GLU A 166 -24.51 13.55 -12.13
N ASP A 167 -24.06 14.70 -11.60
CA ASP A 167 -22.79 15.34 -11.96
C ASP A 167 -21.61 14.75 -11.16
N GLY A 168 -21.90 13.86 -10.19
CA GLY A 168 -20.93 13.20 -9.33
C GLY A 168 -20.55 13.99 -8.09
N GLU A 169 -21.23 15.11 -7.81
CA GLU A 169 -21.00 15.93 -6.63
C GLU A 169 -21.45 15.20 -5.37
N LEU A 170 -20.69 15.37 -4.28
CA LEU A 170 -20.97 14.71 -3.00
C LEU A 170 -22.08 15.44 -2.25
N ILE A 171 -23.22 14.78 -2.05
CA ILE A 171 -24.38 15.36 -1.37
C ILE A 171 -24.50 14.86 0.07
N HIS A 172 -24.38 13.55 0.29
CA HIS A 172 -24.47 12.95 1.62
C HIS A 172 -23.33 12.00 1.91
N ILE A 173 -22.95 11.95 3.19
CA ILE A 173 -22.15 10.88 3.79
C ILE A 173 -22.83 10.48 5.09
N ARG A 174 -23.00 9.18 5.31
CA ARG A 174 -23.63 8.66 6.54
C ARG A 174 -22.95 7.38 6.98
N ALA A 175 -22.86 7.22 8.30
CA ALA A 175 -22.33 6.03 8.95
C ALA A 175 -23.35 5.47 9.95
N SER A 176 -23.41 4.16 10.07
CA SER A 176 -24.21 3.50 11.11
C SER A 176 -23.59 2.16 11.50
N LYS A 177 -23.72 1.82 12.79
CA LYS A 177 -23.41 0.48 13.27
C LYS A 177 -24.51 -0.50 12.88
N VAL A 178 -24.12 -1.74 12.61
CA VAL A 178 -25.07 -2.83 12.42
C VAL A 178 -25.83 -3.06 13.73
N GLY A 179 -27.16 -3.14 13.64
CA GLY A 179 -28.09 -3.18 14.77
C GLY A 179 -28.61 -1.81 15.23
N GLU A 180 -28.10 -0.72 14.65
CA GLU A 180 -28.54 0.65 14.94
C GLU A 180 -29.14 1.29 13.67
N ASN A 181 -30.07 2.25 13.84
CA ASN A 181 -30.69 3.02 12.77
C ASN A 181 -31.30 2.16 11.64
N GLY A 182 -31.82 0.98 11.98
CA GLY A 182 -32.45 0.06 11.02
C GLY A 182 -31.48 -0.80 10.20
N ILE A 183 -30.17 -0.71 10.43
CA ILE A 183 -29.17 -1.50 9.68
C ILE A 183 -29.13 -2.94 10.18
N MET A 184 -29.57 -3.87 9.34
CA MET A 184 -29.50 -5.31 9.61
C MET A 184 -28.13 -5.91 9.24
N PRO A 185 -27.68 -6.95 9.96
CA PRO A 185 -26.45 -7.65 9.61
C PRO A 185 -26.56 -8.32 8.24
N ASP A 186 -25.41 -8.43 7.56
CA ASP A 186 -25.24 -9.17 6.30
C ASP A 186 -26.18 -8.72 5.16
N THR A 187 -26.71 -7.50 5.27
CA THR A 187 -27.64 -6.88 4.32
C THR A 187 -26.95 -5.73 3.59
N TRP A 188 -27.17 -5.62 2.28
CA TRP A 188 -26.60 -4.54 1.47
C TRP A 188 -27.44 -3.27 1.57
N TYR A 189 -26.76 -2.14 1.74
CA TYR A 189 -27.38 -0.82 1.76
C TYR A 189 -26.71 0.14 0.78
N GLN A 190 -27.50 1.09 0.27
CA GLN A 190 -27.07 2.33 -0.39
C GLN A 190 -27.61 3.54 0.39
N LEU A 191 -27.15 4.75 0.06
CA LEU A 191 -27.85 5.97 0.44
C LEU A 191 -28.74 6.45 -0.71
N ASP A 192 -29.93 6.92 -0.37
CA ASP A 192 -30.81 7.61 -1.30
C ASP A 192 -30.53 9.13 -1.34
N GLU A 193 -31.33 9.86 -2.11
CA GLU A 193 -31.21 11.31 -2.33
C GLU A 193 -31.46 12.15 -1.09
N ASP A 194 -32.14 11.60 -0.07
CA ASP A 194 -32.36 12.23 1.23
C ASP A 194 -31.26 11.86 2.25
N GLY A 195 -30.33 10.98 1.84
CA GLY A 195 -29.25 10.49 2.66
C GLY A 195 -29.68 9.41 3.66
N GLU A 196 -30.82 8.76 3.44
CA GLU A 196 -31.30 7.63 4.23
C GLU A 196 -30.74 6.30 3.71
N PHE A 197 -30.58 5.34 4.63
CA PHE A 197 -30.13 4.00 4.25
C PHE A 197 -31.28 3.21 3.63
N VAL A 198 -31.06 2.70 2.43
CA VAL A 198 -32.03 1.87 1.69
C VAL A 198 -31.41 0.51 1.38
N GLU A 199 -32.15 -0.57 1.66
CA GLU A 199 -31.74 -1.92 1.30
C GLU A 199 -31.66 -2.08 -0.23
N CYS A 200 -30.65 -2.82 -0.70
CA CYS A 200 -30.45 -3.12 -2.10
C CYS A 200 -29.98 -4.58 -2.32
N GLU A 201 -29.98 -5.04 -3.57
CA GLU A 201 -29.38 -6.33 -3.98
C GLU A 201 -27.89 -6.18 -4.32
#